data_AF-A0A9D7PFH8-F1
#
_entry.id   AF-A0A9D7PFH8-F1
#
_cell.length_a   1.000
_cell.length_b   1.000
_cell.length_c   1.000
_cell.angle_alpha   90.00
_cell.angle_beta   90.00
_cell.angle_gamma   90.00
#
_symmetry.space_group_name_H-M   'P 1'
#
loop_
_entity.id
_entity.type
_entity.pdbx_description
1 polymer ?
#
loop_
_entity_poly.entity_id
_entity_poly.type
_entity_poly.pdbx_seq_one_letter_code
_entity_poly.pdbx_strand_id
1 'polypeptide(L)'
;MEAFDPYSVLGIGRTAPAADIKFAYRRQVQSAHPDRGGDPAHFILVVRAFGLLSDPDARRLYDETGIVDDEAVRGYRREVTVILADMFDAAVATAVATGLRLESVDFVTQMASAVETGLAEARLKLARTDREISALQALRARIRRTDSDRNLFVERLDTQVAEKATQHLAIKRRVAMLETALAELGNYQSETELIAALEAEA
;
A
#
# COMPACT_ATOMS: atom_id res chain seq x y z
N MET A 1 25.63 -3.25 -18.37
CA MET A 1 24.96 -3.10 -17.06
C MET A 1 23.57 -3.66 -17.28
N GLU A 2 23.25 -4.81 -16.70
CA GLU A 2 21.88 -5.36 -16.77
C GLU A 2 20.93 -4.29 -16.24
N ALA A 3 19.92 -3.96 -17.04
CA ALA A 3 18.90 -3.01 -16.62
C ALA A 3 18.15 -3.60 -15.42
N PHE A 4 17.97 -2.80 -14.37
CA PHE A 4 17.17 -3.20 -13.22
C PHE A 4 15.75 -3.60 -13.67
N ASP A 5 15.41 -4.88 -13.48
CA ASP A 5 14.08 -5.42 -13.74
C ASP A 5 13.45 -5.91 -12.44
N PRO A 6 12.49 -5.17 -11.86
CA PRO A 6 11.90 -5.50 -10.58
C PRO A 6 11.14 -6.85 -10.61
N TYR A 7 10.62 -7.25 -11.77
CA TYR A 7 9.90 -8.51 -11.93
C TYR A 7 10.86 -9.70 -11.86
N SER A 8 12.00 -9.58 -12.54
CA SER A 8 13.08 -10.58 -12.50
C SER A 8 13.69 -10.68 -11.10
N VAL A 9 13.89 -9.56 -10.40
CA VAL A 9 14.37 -9.54 -9.01
C VAL A 9 13.43 -10.30 -8.08
N LEU A 10 12.12 -10.13 -8.20
CA LEU A 10 11.14 -10.88 -7.41
C LEU A 10 10.89 -12.30 -7.92
N GLY A 11 11.34 -12.63 -9.14
CA GLY A 11 11.14 -13.93 -9.77
C GLY A 11 9.68 -14.17 -10.18
N ILE A 12 9.02 -13.15 -10.72
CA ILE A 12 7.61 -13.17 -11.15
C ILE A 12 7.45 -12.59 -12.56
N GLY A 13 6.31 -12.87 -13.21
CA GLY A 13 5.99 -12.30 -14.51
C GLY A 13 5.43 -10.87 -14.42
N ARG A 14 5.53 -10.11 -15.51
CA ARG A 14 4.99 -8.72 -15.61
C ARG A 14 3.48 -8.63 -15.36
N THR A 15 2.74 -9.69 -15.64
CA THR A 15 1.28 -9.78 -15.42
C THR A 15 0.91 -10.27 -14.02
N ALA A 16 1.87 -10.41 -13.10
CA ALA A 16 1.61 -10.91 -11.75
C ALA A 16 0.62 -10.01 -11.00
N PRO A 17 -0.43 -10.58 -10.37
CA PRO A 17 -1.33 -9.83 -9.51
C PRO A 17 -0.61 -9.30 -8.27
N ALA A 18 -1.18 -8.28 -7.63
CA ALA A 18 -0.60 -7.67 -6.43
C ALA A 18 -0.38 -8.66 -5.27
N ALA A 19 -1.21 -9.71 -5.17
CA ALA A 19 -1.02 -10.78 -4.19
C ALA A 19 0.27 -11.57 -4.42
N ASP A 20 0.58 -11.90 -5.68
CA ASP A 20 1.78 -12.66 -6.05
C ASP A 20 3.06 -11.83 -5.85
N ILE A 21 2.99 -10.52 -6.09
CA ILE A 21 4.09 -9.59 -5.79
C ILE A 21 4.45 -9.65 -4.30
N LYS A 22 3.44 -9.53 -3.42
CA LYS A 22 3.64 -9.60 -1.97
C LYS A 22 4.15 -10.97 -1.53
N PHE A 23 3.60 -12.04 -2.08
CA PHE A 23 4.06 -13.40 -1.77
C PHE A 23 5.52 -13.62 -2.19
N ALA A 24 5.88 -13.19 -3.41
CA ALA A 24 7.25 -13.27 -3.92
C ALA A 24 8.22 -12.44 -3.07
N TYR A 25 7.83 -11.23 -2.69
CA TYR A 25 8.61 -10.38 -1.79
C TYR A 25 8.90 -11.08 -0.45
N ARG A 26 7.87 -11.61 0.23
CA ARG A 26 8.04 -12.31 1.51
C ARG A 26 9.03 -13.47 1.40
N ARG A 27 8.94 -14.26 0.31
CA ARG A 27 9.87 -15.35 0.04
C ARG A 27 11.31 -14.84 -0.16
N GLN A 28 11.48 -13.78 -0.95
CA GLN A 28 12.80 -13.22 -1.27
C GLN A 28 13.46 -12.57 -0.05
N VAL A 29 12.71 -11.84 0.78
CA VAL A 29 13.21 -11.24 2.03
C VAL A 29 13.73 -12.32 2.97
N GLN A 30 13.00 -13.40 3.16
CA GLN A 30 13.43 -14.50 4.04
C GLN A 30 14.75 -15.14 3.59
N SER A 31 15.00 -15.24 2.28
CA SER A 31 16.27 -15.78 1.75
C SER A 31 17.39 -14.75 1.67
N ALA A 32 17.07 -13.48 1.46
CA ALA A 32 18.06 -12.43 1.23
C ALA A 32 18.50 -11.70 2.51
N HIS A 33 17.77 -11.86 3.63
CA HIS A 33 18.05 -11.11 4.85
C HIS A 33 19.49 -11.32 5.36
N PRO A 34 20.28 -10.25 5.60
CA PRO A 34 21.67 -10.35 6.07
C PRO A 34 21.82 -11.14 7.37
N ASP A 35 20.92 -10.95 8.34
CA ASP A 35 20.96 -11.68 9.62
C ASP A 35 20.72 -13.20 9.46
N ARG A 36 20.18 -13.63 8.31
CA ARG A 36 19.98 -15.04 7.96
C ARG A 36 21.06 -15.56 7.01
N GLY A 37 22.14 -14.80 6.80
CA GLY A 37 23.25 -15.15 5.92
C GLY A 37 23.00 -14.84 4.44
N GLY A 38 22.00 -14.03 4.12
CA GLY A 38 21.72 -13.57 2.76
C GLY A 38 22.65 -12.44 2.30
N ASP A 39 22.60 -12.12 1.00
CA ASP A 39 23.40 -11.05 0.40
C ASP A 39 22.72 -9.68 0.61
N PRO A 40 23.36 -8.73 1.33
CA PRO A 40 22.84 -7.38 1.53
C PRO A 40 22.56 -6.63 0.22
N ALA A 41 23.37 -6.84 -0.82
CA ALA A 41 23.15 -6.17 -2.10
C ALA A 41 21.88 -6.70 -2.79
N HIS A 42 21.66 -8.02 -2.75
CA HIS A 42 20.43 -8.62 -3.24
C HIS A 42 19.20 -8.20 -2.41
N PHE A 43 19.32 -8.11 -1.09
CA PHE A 43 18.26 -7.63 -0.20
C PHE A 43 17.80 -6.22 -0.59
N ILE A 44 18.72 -5.29 -0.83
CA ILE A 44 18.41 -3.92 -1.29
C ILE A 44 17.66 -3.95 -2.63
N LEU A 45 18.05 -4.83 -3.56
CA LEU A 45 17.34 -4.98 -4.83
C LEU A 45 15.91 -5.50 -4.64
N VAL A 46 15.71 -6.48 -3.76
CA VAL A 46 14.39 -7.05 -3.42
C VAL A 46 13.48 -5.98 -2.81
N VAL A 47 13.98 -5.22 -1.84
CA VAL A 47 13.25 -4.11 -1.21
C VAL A 47 12.90 -3.04 -2.25
N ARG A 48 13.85 -2.64 -3.11
CA ARG A 48 13.60 -1.67 -4.18
C ARG A 48 12.57 -2.16 -5.20
N ALA A 49 12.68 -3.42 -5.62
CA ALA A 49 11.74 -4.03 -6.56
C ALA A 49 10.33 -4.09 -5.98
N PHE A 50 10.20 -4.47 -4.71
CA PHE A 50 8.92 -4.48 -4.03
C PHE A 50 8.36 -3.07 -3.82
N GLY A 51 9.19 -2.08 -3.44
CA GLY A 51 8.75 -0.69 -3.33
C GLY A 51 8.17 -0.15 -4.64
N LEU A 52 8.79 -0.47 -5.77
CA LEU A 52 8.29 -0.09 -7.10
C LEU A 52 7.00 -0.84 -7.46
N LEU A 53 6.93 -2.15 -7.23
CA LEU A 53 5.82 -3.00 -7.69
C LEU A 53 4.59 -2.99 -6.76
N SER A 54 4.76 -2.58 -5.49
CA SER A 54 3.67 -2.48 -4.52
C SER A 54 2.87 -1.19 -4.63
N ASP A 55 3.46 -0.10 -5.15
CA ASP A 55 2.74 1.11 -5.52
C ASP A 55 2.10 0.95 -6.92
N PRO A 56 0.75 0.94 -7.03
CA PRO A 56 0.07 0.83 -8.31
C PRO A 56 0.42 1.95 -9.31
N ASP A 57 0.74 3.14 -8.83
CA ASP A 57 1.09 4.28 -9.67
C ASP A 57 2.52 4.16 -10.20
N ALA A 58 3.47 3.83 -9.33
CA ALA A 58 4.87 3.61 -9.72
C ALA A 58 5.01 2.39 -10.66
N ARG A 59 4.31 1.29 -10.37
CA ARG A 59 4.26 0.11 -11.24
C ARG A 59 3.73 0.47 -12.63
N ARG A 60 2.61 1.21 -12.71
CA ARG A 60 2.02 1.62 -13.98
C ARG A 60 2.99 2.47 -14.81
N LEU A 61 3.65 3.45 -14.19
CA LEU A 61 4.66 4.26 -14.85
C LEU A 61 5.79 3.40 -15.42
N TYR A 62 6.31 2.47 -14.63
CA TYR A 62 7.36 1.55 -15.06
C TYR A 62 6.89 0.64 -16.21
N ASP A 63 5.68 0.09 -16.12
CA ASP A 63 5.13 -0.78 -17.15
C ASP A 63 4.88 -0.05 -18.49
N GLU A 64 4.46 1.22 -18.44
CA GLU A 64 4.18 2.02 -19.63
C GLU A 64 5.43 2.62 -20.28
N THR A 65 6.44 2.98 -19.48
CA THR A 65 7.57 3.82 -19.94
C THR A 65 8.94 3.20 -19.71
N GLY A 66 9.05 2.18 -18.85
CA GLY A 66 10.32 1.65 -18.35
C GLY A 66 11.05 2.56 -17.35
N ILE A 67 10.47 3.71 -16.99
CA ILE A 67 11.06 4.69 -16.08
C ILE A 67 10.78 4.28 -14.64
N VAL A 68 11.81 4.36 -13.80
CA VAL A 68 11.70 4.25 -12.34
C VAL A 68 11.79 5.65 -11.75
N ASP A 69 10.70 6.11 -11.12
CA ASP A 69 10.72 7.32 -10.29
C ASP A 69 11.16 6.93 -8.87
N ASP A 70 12.48 6.92 -8.64
CA ASP A 70 13.05 6.53 -7.34
C ASP A 70 12.58 7.44 -6.19
N GLU A 71 12.22 8.69 -6.45
CA GLU A 71 11.71 9.58 -5.40
C GLU A 71 10.28 9.23 -5.01
N ALA A 72 9.42 8.96 -5.99
CA ALA A 72 8.06 8.48 -5.72
C ALA A 72 8.10 7.14 -4.93
N VAL A 73 8.97 6.21 -5.32
CA VAL A 73 9.14 4.92 -4.62
C VAL A 73 9.58 5.12 -3.18
N ARG A 74 10.59 5.97 -2.93
CA ARG A 74 11.02 6.31 -1.56
C ARG A 74 9.93 7.00 -0.76
N GLY A 75 9.16 7.90 -1.39
CA GLY A 75 8.01 8.55 -0.77
C GLY A 75 6.96 7.53 -0.31
N TYR A 76 6.60 6.59 -1.18
CA TYR A 76 5.66 5.51 -0.86
C TYR A 76 6.16 4.64 0.30
N ARG A 77 7.44 4.26 0.30
CA ARG A 77 8.05 3.49 1.41
C ARG A 77 7.97 4.25 2.73
N ARG A 78 8.31 5.54 2.74
CA ARG A 78 8.20 6.38 3.95
C ARG A 78 6.77 6.43 4.49
N GLU A 79 5.77 6.54 3.62
CA GLU A 79 4.36 6.50 4.04
C GLU A 79 3.98 5.15 4.66
N VAL A 80 4.48 4.03 4.12
CA VAL A 80 4.29 2.70 4.73
C VAL A 80 4.97 2.60 6.10
N THR A 81 6.19 3.11 6.24
CA THR A 81 6.90 3.15 7.53
C THR A 81 6.14 3.97 8.58
N VAL A 82 5.57 5.11 8.18
CA VAL A 82 4.71 5.91 9.07
C VAL A 82 3.49 5.12 9.52
N ILE A 83 2.85 4.34 8.63
CA ILE A 83 1.75 3.45 9.03
C ILE A 83 2.21 2.45 10.08
N LEU A 84 3.36 1.80 9.88
CA LEU A 84 3.88 0.85 10.86
C LEU A 84 4.15 1.53 12.21
N ALA A 85 4.74 2.73 12.21
CA ALA A 85 4.93 3.50 13.44
C ALA A 85 3.59 3.82 14.15
N ASP A 86 2.58 4.32 13.41
CA ASP A 86 1.25 4.59 13.97
C ASP A 86 0.60 3.33 14.58
N MET A 87 0.80 2.16 13.96
CA MET A 87 0.26 0.89 14.45
C MET A 87 1.00 0.38 15.68
N PHE A 88 2.31 0.65 15.78
CA PHE A 88 3.08 0.36 16.98
C PHE A 88 2.57 1.20 18.15
N ASP A 89 2.37 2.51 17.94
CA ASP A 89 1.79 3.40 18.96
C ASP A 89 0.41 2.93 19.41
N ALA A 90 -0.44 2.51 18.47
CA ALA A 90 -1.76 1.95 18.76
C ALA A 90 -1.68 0.64 19.58
N ALA A 91 -0.74 -0.24 19.25
CA ALA A 91 -0.51 -1.49 19.98
C ALA A 91 -0.03 -1.22 21.41
N VAL A 92 0.92 -0.29 21.59
CA VAL A 92 1.41 0.15 22.91
C VAL A 92 0.28 0.76 23.73
N ALA A 93 -0.48 1.69 23.15
CA ALA A 93 -1.61 2.33 23.82
C ALA A 93 -2.66 1.30 24.28
N THR A 94 -2.95 0.30 23.44
CA THR A 94 -3.88 -0.79 23.77
C THR A 94 -3.35 -1.65 24.91
N ALA A 95 -2.08 -2.04 24.87
CA ALA A 95 -1.47 -2.83 25.94
C ALA A 95 -1.48 -2.10 27.29
N VAL A 96 -1.14 -0.81 27.30
CA VAL A 96 -1.20 0.04 28.50
C VAL A 96 -2.64 0.17 29.03
N ALA A 97 -3.60 0.46 28.15
CA ALA A 97 -5.01 0.63 28.54
C ALA A 97 -5.64 -0.65 29.10
N THR A 98 -5.18 -1.82 28.66
CA THR A 98 -5.66 -3.14 29.10
C THR A 98 -4.88 -3.72 30.28
N GLY A 99 -3.82 -3.03 30.74
CA GLY A 99 -2.98 -3.48 31.85
C GLY A 99 -2.08 -4.68 31.50
N LEU A 100 -1.81 -4.90 30.21
CA LEU A 100 -0.87 -5.93 29.76
C LEU A 100 0.56 -5.51 30.12
N ARG A 101 1.37 -6.50 30.48
CA ARG A 101 2.81 -6.32 30.67
C ARG A 101 3.48 -6.24 29.30
N LEU A 102 4.06 -5.10 28.96
CA LEU A 102 4.63 -4.83 27.62
C LEU A 102 5.67 -5.87 27.21
N GLU A 103 6.48 -6.35 28.16
CA GLU A 103 7.50 -7.40 27.94
C GLU A 103 6.93 -8.76 27.53
N SER A 104 5.60 -8.95 27.63
CA SER A 104 4.91 -10.18 27.23
C SER A 104 4.01 -9.99 26.01
N VAL A 105 3.99 -8.79 25.43
CA VAL A 105 3.17 -8.48 24.25
C VAL A 105 3.93 -8.87 23.00
N ASP A 106 3.29 -9.67 22.15
CA ASP A 106 3.72 -9.86 20.77
C ASP A 106 3.29 -8.65 19.94
N PHE A 107 4.16 -7.64 19.86
CA PHE A 107 3.85 -6.38 19.17
C PHE A 107 3.65 -6.57 17.67
N VAL A 108 4.38 -7.47 17.02
CA VAL A 108 4.21 -7.74 15.58
C VAL A 108 2.80 -8.26 15.31
N THR A 109 2.31 -9.20 16.12
CA THR A 109 0.93 -9.72 16.00
C THR A 109 -0.11 -8.64 16.31
N GLN A 110 0.11 -7.80 17.32
CA GLN A 110 -0.81 -6.69 17.63
C GLN A 110 -0.87 -5.65 16.51
N MET A 111 0.28 -5.26 15.97
CA MET A 111 0.37 -4.35 14.83
C MET A 111 -0.32 -4.94 13.60
N ALA A 112 -0.09 -6.23 13.30
CA ALA A 112 -0.74 -6.91 12.19
C ALA A 112 -2.27 -6.87 12.33
N SER A 113 -2.79 -7.14 13.53
CA SER A 113 -4.23 -7.07 13.83
C SER A 113 -4.79 -5.65 13.63
N ALA A 114 -4.03 -4.62 14.02
CA ALA A 114 -4.40 -3.21 13.82
C ALA A 114 -4.41 -2.84 12.33
N VAL A 115 -3.41 -3.27 11.55
CA VAL A 115 -3.33 -3.08 10.10
C VAL A 115 -4.51 -3.78 9.41
N GLU A 116 -4.82 -5.02 9.78
CA GLU A 116 -5.95 -5.78 9.22
C GLU A 116 -7.30 -5.09 9.47
N THR A 117 -7.49 -4.54 10.67
CA THR A 117 -8.68 -3.74 11.00
C THR A 117 -8.76 -2.50 10.12
N GLY A 118 -7.68 -1.71 10.04
CA GLY A 118 -7.62 -0.54 9.18
C GLY A 118 -7.83 -0.86 7.70
N LEU A 119 -7.33 -2.01 7.24
CA LEU A 119 -7.51 -2.49 5.88
C LEU A 119 -8.96 -2.86 5.59
N ALA A 120 -9.64 -3.55 6.52
CA ALA A 120 -11.05 -3.86 6.40
C ALA A 120 -11.90 -2.59 6.29
N GLU A 121 -11.63 -1.60 7.15
CA GLU A 121 -12.30 -0.30 7.09
C GLU A 121 -12.04 0.45 5.78
N ALA A 122 -10.79 0.49 5.31
CA ALA A 122 -10.42 1.15 4.07
C ALA A 122 -11.11 0.49 2.87
N ARG A 123 -11.21 -0.84 2.83
CA ARG A 123 -11.95 -1.59 1.80
C ARG A 123 -13.44 -1.30 1.81
N LEU A 124 -14.06 -1.19 3.00
CA LEU A 124 -15.46 -0.79 3.12
C LEU A 124 -15.69 0.64 2.60
N LYS A 125 -14.79 1.57 2.94
CA LYS A 125 -14.81 2.95 2.43
C LYS A 125 -14.66 2.97 0.91
N LEU A 126 -13.74 2.19 0.35
CA LEU A 126 -13.51 2.09 -1.10
C LEU A 126 -14.78 1.63 -1.83
N ALA A 127 -15.35 0.50 -1.39
CA ALA A 127 -16.57 -0.07 -1.97
C ALA A 127 -17.77 0.88 -1.85
N ARG A 128 -17.84 1.68 -0.78
CA ARG A 128 -18.87 2.72 -0.62
C ARG A 128 -18.68 3.84 -1.65
N THR A 129 -17.47 4.37 -1.79
CA THR A 129 -17.18 5.44 -2.74
C THR A 129 -17.40 4.98 -4.18
N ASP A 130 -17.09 3.73 -4.53
CA ASP A 130 -17.42 3.13 -5.84
C ASP A 130 -18.93 3.21 -6.16
N ARG A 131 -19.78 2.84 -5.19
CA ARG A 131 -21.24 2.90 -5.34
C ARG A 131 -21.73 4.33 -5.48
N GLU A 132 -21.18 5.25 -4.70
CA GLU A 132 -21.53 6.68 -4.76
C GLU A 132 -21.18 7.29 -6.13
N ILE A 133 -19.97 7.03 -6.66
CA ILE A 133 -19.55 7.46 -8.00
C ILE A 133 -20.51 6.90 -9.05
N SER A 134 -20.78 5.59 -9.00
CA SER A 134 -21.67 4.92 -9.96
C SER A 134 -23.09 5.50 -9.94
N ALA A 135 -23.63 5.80 -8.76
CA ALA A 135 -24.96 6.39 -8.60
C ALA A 135 -25.02 7.83 -9.15
N LEU A 136 -24.00 8.65 -8.87
CA LEU A 136 -23.91 10.01 -9.39
C LEU A 136 -23.79 10.03 -10.92
N GLN A 137 -22.98 9.14 -11.50
CA GLN A 137 -22.84 8.98 -12.95
C GLN A 137 -24.16 8.54 -13.60
N ALA A 138 -24.89 7.60 -12.97
CA ALA A 138 -26.19 7.16 -13.46
C ALA A 138 -27.24 8.28 -13.45
N LEU A 139 -27.27 9.11 -12.39
CA LEU A 139 -28.13 10.30 -12.34
C LEU A 139 -27.75 11.31 -13.41
N ARG A 140 -26.45 11.59 -13.56
CA ARG A 140 -25.92 12.50 -14.57
C ARG A 140 -26.31 12.08 -15.98
N ALA A 141 -26.27 10.79 -16.32
CA ALA A 141 -26.64 10.28 -17.63
C ALA A 141 -28.13 10.49 -17.99
N ARG A 142 -29.00 10.59 -16.98
CA ARG A 142 -30.45 10.82 -17.12
C ARG A 142 -30.80 12.30 -17.31
N ILE A 143 -30.01 13.21 -16.74
CA ILE A 143 -30.27 14.64 -16.82
C ILE A 143 -29.74 15.14 -18.17
N ARG A 144 -30.66 15.45 -19.08
CA ARG A 144 -30.35 16.02 -20.40
C ARG A 144 -31.22 17.25 -20.61
N ARG A 145 -30.65 18.25 -21.30
CA ARG A 145 -31.41 19.37 -21.85
C ARG A 145 -31.66 19.10 -23.34
N THR A 146 -32.76 19.63 -23.85
CA THR A 146 -33.13 19.58 -25.28
C THR A 146 -32.67 20.81 -26.06
N ASP A 147 -32.22 21.86 -25.35
CA ASP A 147 -31.65 23.08 -25.90
C ASP A 147 -30.12 23.11 -25.72
N SER A 148 -29.46 24.07 -26.36
CA SER A 148 -28.00 24.24 -26.37
C SER A 148 -27.44 25.05 -25.19
N ASP A 149 -28.26 25.31 -24.17
CA ASP A 149 -27.88 26.09 -23.00
C ASP A 149 -27.13 25.28 -21.95
N ARG A 150 -26.37 26.00 -21.10
CA ARG A 150 -25.61 25.43 -19.98
C ARG A 150 -26.52 24.65 -19.01
N ASN A 151 -26.09 23.47 -18.57
CA ASN A 151 -26.81 22.67 -17.57
C ASN A 151 -26.06 22.65 -16.22
N LEU A 152 -26.45 23.56 -15.32
CA LEU A 152 -25.83 23.70 -13.99
C LEU A 152 -25.93 22.43 -13.12
N PHE A 153 -26.95 21.60 -13.32
CA PHE A 153 -27.10 20.34 -12.56
C PHE A 153 -26.12 19.29 -13.04
N VAL A 154 -25.92 19.15 -14.36
CA VAL A 154 -24.92 18.24 -14.93
C VAL A 154 -23.54 18.64 -14.48
N GLU A 155 -23.20 19.93 -14.55
CA GLU A 155 -21.90 20.42 -14.08
C GLU A 155 -21.66 20.14 -12.60
N ARG A 156 -22.67 20.38 -11.74
CA ARG A 156 -22.53 20.05 -10.31
C ARG A 156 -22.40 18.56 -10.05
N LEU A 157 -23.02 17.71 -10.85
CA LEU A 157 -22.84 16.26 -10.75
C LEU A 157 -21.46 15.85 -11.24
N ASP A 158 -20.98 16.43 -12.34
CA ASP A 158 -19.63 16.19 -12.88
C ASP A 158 -18.56 16.60 -11.85
N THR A 159 -18.72 17.75 -11.17
CA THR A 159 -17.85 18.17 -10.05
C THR A 159 -17.87 17.17 -8.89
N GLN A 160 -19.06 16.74 -8.44
CA GLN A 160 -19.17 15.77 -7.35
C GLN A 160 -18.55 14.42 -7.71
N VAL A 161 -18.73 13.96 -8.95
CA VAL A 161 -18.09 12.73 -9.46
C VAL A 161 -16.57 12.88 -9.43
N ALA A 162 -16.03 14.01 -9.89
CA ALA A 162 -14.59 14.27 -9.87
C ALA A 162 -14.02 14.29 -8.44
N GLU A 163 -14.67 14.98 -7.51
CA GLU A 163 -14.27 15.01 -6.09
C GLU A 163 -14.28 13.60 -5.47
N LYS A 164 -15.33 12.82 -5.73
CA LYS A 164 -15.45 11.44 -5.26
C LYS A 164 -14.40 10.53 -5.90
N ALA A 165 -14.08 10.72 -7.18
CA ALA A 165 -13.03 9.97 -7.87
C ALA A 165 -11.64 10.24 -7.26
N THR A 166 -11.34 11.49 -6.90
CA THR A 166 -10.11 11.83 -6.17
C THR A 166 -10.07 11.16 -4.80
N GLN A 167 -11.17 11.19 -4.05
CA GLN A 167 -11.29 10.48 -2.76
C GLN A 167 -11.11 8.98 -2.92
N HIS A 168 -11.71 8.38 -3.95
CA HIS A 168 -11.58 6.96 -4.26
C HIS A 168 -10.13 6.56 -4.53
N LEU A 169 -9.41 7.34 -5.33
CA LEU A 169 -8.00 7.10 -5.63
C LEU A 169 -7.14 7.15 -4.36
N ALA A 170 -7.39 8.14 -3.48
CA ALA A 170 -6.70 8.24 -2.20
C ALA A 170 -6.97 7.03 -1.29
N ILE A 171 -8.22 6.57 -1.20
CA ILE A 171 -8.58 5.37 -0.43
C ILE A 171 -7.93 4.13 -1.03
N LYS A 172 -7.91 4.00 -2.36
CA LYS A 172 -7.26 2.88 -3.07
C LYS A 172 -5.77 2.83 -2.78
N ARG A 173 -5.08 3.98 -2.82
CA ARG A 173 -3.66 4.09 -2.42
C ARG A 173 -3.45 3.69 -0.96
N ARG A 174 -4.33 4.13 -0.05
CA ARG A 174 -4.28 3.72 1.37
C ARG A 174 -4.46 2.22 1.55
N VAL A 175 -5.38 1.58 0.82
CA VAL A 175 -5.55 0.11 0.82
C VAL A 175 -4.24 -0.56 0.40
N ALA A 176 -3.62 -0.11 -0.69
CA ALA A 176 -2.35 -0.68 -1.14
C ALA A 176 -1.26 -0.56 -0.06
N MET A 177 -1.12 0.60 0.58
CA MET A 177 -0.13 0.81 1.66
C MET A 177 -0.36 -0.08 2.87
N LEU A 178 -1.61 -0.27 3.30
CA LEU A 178 -1.94 -1.16 4.41
C LEU A 178 -1.63 -2.62 4.07
N GLU A 179 -1.88 -3.03 2.84
CA GLU A 179 -1.50 -4.38 2.40
C GLU A 179 0.02 -4.56 2.28
N THR A 180 0.75 -3.50 1.92
CA THR A 180 2.22 -3.48 1.94
C THR A 180 2.73 -3.58 3.38
N ALA A 181 2.18 -2.78 4.31
CA ALA A 181 2.51 -2.85 5.74
C ALA A 181 2.28 -4.25 6.31
N LEU A 182 1.17 -4.91 5.95
CA LEU A 182 0.89 -6.29 6.40
C LEU A 182 1.89 -7.29 5.81
N ALA A 183 2.32 -7.11 4.56
CA ALA A 183 3.36 -7.95 3.96
C ALA A 183 4.70 -7.77 4.68
N GLU A 184 5.07 -6.54 5.06
CA GLU A 184 6.27 -6.24 5.84
C GLU A 184 6.23 -6.90 7.22
N LEU A 185 5.16 -6.67 8.00
CA LEU A 185 5.01 -7.27 9.33
C LEU A 185 5.11 -8.79 9.28
N GLY A 186 4.59 -9.39 8.22
CA GLY A 186 4.63 -10.81 7.99
C GLY A 186 6.03 -11.41 7.73
N ASN A 187 7.09 -10.60 7.69
CA ASN A 187 8.47 -11.05 7.51
C ASN A 187 9.25 -11.15 8.82
N TYR A 188 8.72 -10.61 9.93
CA TYR A 188 9.46 -10.45 11.19
C TYR A 188 8.79 -11.22 12.32
N GLN A 189 9.58 -11.73 13.26
CA GLN A 189 9.06 -12.48 14.43
C GLN A 189 9.07 -11.66 15.72
N SER A 190 9.74 -10.51 15.73
CA SER A 190 9.80 -9.62 16.88
C SER A 190 9.89 -8.16 16.44
N GLU A 191 9.53 -7.26 17.36
CA GLU A 191 9.67 -5.82 17.20
C GLU A 191 11.12 -5.39 17.00
N THR A 192 12.08 -6.11 17.61
CA THR A 192 13.51 -5.81 17.45
C THR A 192 13.97 -6.08 16.02
N GLU A 193 13.53 -7.21 15.43
CA GLU A 193 13.84 -7.56 14.05
C GLU A 193 13.20 -6.58 13.06
N LEU A 194 11.93 -6.23 13.29
CA LEU A 194 11.20 -5.26 12.49
C LEU A 194 11.87 -3.88 12.50
N ILE A 195 12.21 -3.36 13.69
CA ILE A 195 12.81 -2.03 13.83
C ILE A 195 14.19 -2.00 13.16
N ALA A 196 15.03 -3.01 13.39
CA ALA A 196 16.34 -3.09 12.76
C ALA A 196 16.25 -3.09 11.22
N ALA A 197 15.28 -3.79 10.65
CA ALA A 197 15.06 -3.81 9.22
C ALA A 197 14.58 -2.45 8.68
N LEU A 198 13.64 -1.79 9.37
CA LEU A 198 13.16 -0.46 8.98
C LEU A 198 14.27 0.60 9.04
N GLU A 199 15.20 0.49 9.99
CA GLU A 199 16.37 1.37 10.10
C GLU A 199 17.41 1.10 9.00
N ALA A 200 17.60 -0.16 8.59
CA ALA A 200 18.51 -0.53 7.51
C ALA A 200 18.05 -0.04 6.13
N GLU A 201 16.77 0.28 5.99
CA GLU A 201 16.15 0.79 4.76
C GLU A 201 16.08 2.32 4.67
N ALA A 202 16.40 3.03 5.76
CA ALA A 202 16.33 4.50 5.88
C ALA A 202 17.59 5.21 5.35
#